data_AF-A0A4U5UIW5-F1
#
_entry.id   AF-A0A4U5UIW5-F1
#
_cell.length_a   1.000
_cell.length_b   1.000
_cell.length_c   1.000
_cell.angle_alpha   90.00
_cell.angle_beta   90.00
_cell.angle_gamma   90.00
#
_symmetry.space_group_name_H-M   'P 1'
#
loop_
_entity.id
_entity.type
_entity.pdbx_description
1 polymer ?
#
loop_
_entity_poly.entity_id
_entity_poly.type
_entity_poly.pdbx_seq_one_letter_code
_entity_poly.pdbx_strand_id
1 'polypeptide(L)'
;MGTSRLGTAIVWQESCSHVGAVLFAVEDMVKREDELACTSKPCEWLMPSHVKKIPPAPVACIDFRSSQAKRQNRDSFSEAAAARAKRTRRSPVEPGSEKYMSYFQELTENFPKSAALMARDPFHKAFIPKSTKLPKSVLEYRTPLTLQLQPKELEQLCQAFELDELTTAQVGAIERATRGQSSSKTWFRQRAGRITASNLRRVLHTNAEKPAKALIKAICYPEAHRFSTAATSYGNKHEGQARRAYERMMTQEHEGFSCMDSGLWVNPKWPYMGASPDGMVACNCHGNGICEIKCPYSQQDEANLELTAG
;
A
#
# COMPACT_ATOMS: atom_id res chain seq x y z
N MET A 1 -11.69 2.15 -49.68
CA MET A 1 -11.25 3.07 -48.61
C MET A 1 -12.32 3.12 -47.55
N GLY A 2 -12.22 2.27 -46.53
CA GLY A 2 -13.14 2.25 -45.40
C GLY A 2 -12.32 2.33 -44.12
N THR A 3 -12.53 3.38 -43.32
CA THR A 3 -11.89 3.55 -42.03
C THR A 3 -12.91 3.24 -40.93
N SER A 4 -12.76 2.06 -40.35
CA SER A 4 -13.45 1.59 -39.16
C SER A 4 -12.94 2.34 -37.93
N ARG A 5 -13.85 3.02 -37.22
CA ARG A 5 -13.57 3.61 -35.90
C ARG A 5 -13.60 2.50 -34.85
N LEU A 6 -12.43 2.12 -34.35
CA LEU A 6 -12.29 1.33 -33.12
C LEU A 6 -12.44 2.26 -31.92
N GLY A 7 -13.56 2.12 -31.21
CA GLY A 7 -13.76 2.76 -29.90
C GLY A 7 -13.00 2.00 -28.83
N THR A 8 -12.00 2.63 -28.24
CA THR A 8 -11.30 2.13 -27.05
C THR A 8 -12.15 2.40 -25.82
N ALA A 9 -12.76 1.35 -25.27
CA ALA A 9 -13.32 1.36 -23.93
C ALA A 9 -12.18 1.37 -22.92
N ILE A 10 -12.00 2.47 -22.19
CA ILE A 10 -11.10 2.53 -21.04
C ILE A 10 -11.87 1.98 -19.83
N VAL A 11 -11.45 0.80 -19.38
CA VAL A 11 -11.91 0.17 -18.14
C VAL A 11 -11.26 0.94 -16.98
N TRP A 12 -12.06 1.65 -16.20
CA TRP A 12 -11.65 2.23 -14.91
C TRP A 12 -11.70 1.12 -13.85
N GLN A 13 -10.55 0.58 -13.51
CA GLN A 13 -10.35 -0.20 -12.29
C GLN A 13 -9.31 0.55 -11.46
N GLU A 14 -9.51 0.63 -10.13
CA GLU A 14 -8.59 1.24 -9.15
C GLU A 14 -8.79 2.74 -8.81
N SER A 15 -10.03 3.21 -8.64
CA SER A 15 -10.30 4.39 -7.80
C SER A 15 -11.64 4.20 -7.09
N CYS A 16 -11.66 4.28 -5.76
CA CYS A 16 -12.92 4.15 -5.02
C CYS A 16 -13.86 5.30 -5.42
N SER A 17 -15.15 5.00 -5.58
CA SER A 17 -16.21 5.95 -5.96
C SER A 17 -16.25 7.22 -5.10
N HIS A 18 -15.65 7.19 -3.91
CA HIS A 18 -15.52 8.30 -2.99
C HIS A 18 -14.71 9.48 -3.55
N VAL A 19 -13.65 9.23 -4.33
CA VAL A 19 -12.85 10.32 -4.92
C VAL A 19 -13.68 11.09 -5.95
N GLY A 20 -14.45 10.36 -6.77
CA GLY A 20 -15.43 10.96 -7.68
C GLY A 20 -16.48 11.78 -6.94
N ALA A 21 -17.00 11.25 -5.83
CA ALA A 21 -18.02 11.94 -5.02
C ALA A 21 -17.50 13.26 -4.41
N VAL A 22 -16.27 13.28 -3.89
CA VAL A 22 -15.66 14.50 -3.33
C VAL A 22 -15.44 15.56 -4.42
N LEU A 23 -14.94 15.16 -5.58
CA LEU A 23 -14.74 16.09 -6.71
C LEU A 23 -16.08 16.65 -7.22
N PHE A 24 -17.14 15.84 -7.26
CA PHE A 24 -18.49 16.32 -7.57
C PHE A 24 -19.02 17.30 -6.52
N ALA A 25 -18.76 17.08 -5.23
CA ALA A 25 -19.19 17.96 -4.15
C ALA A 25 -18.49 19.33 -4.20
N VAL A 26 -17.18 19.35 -4.41
CA VAL A 26 -16.41 20.60 -4.56
C VAL A 26 -16.89 21.37 -5.79
N GLU A 27 -17.17 20.67 -6.87
CA GLU A 27 -17.66 21.26 -8.11
C GLU A 27 -19.09 21.82 -7.98
N ASP A 28 -19.95 21.18 -7.19
CA ASP A 28 -21.30 21.65 -6.87
C ASP A 28 -21.24 22.88 -5.94
N MET A 29 -20.33 22.92 -4.96
CA MET A 29 -20.12 24.09 -4.10
C MET A 29 -19.68 25.32 -4.89
N VAL A 30 -18.71 25.18 -5.80
CA VAL A 30 -18.23 26.29 -6.65
C VAL A 30 -19.31 26.79 -7.62
N LYS A 31 -20.29 25.95 -7.98
CA LYS A 31 -21.40 26.32 -8.87
C LYS A 31 -22.55 27.04 -8.16
N ARG A 32 -22.61 26.98 -6.82
CA ARG A 32 -23.77 27.38 -6.02
C ARG A 32 -23.48 28.57 -5.10
N GLU A 33 -22.48 29.41 -5.41
CA GLU A 33 -22.11 30.57 -4.56
C GLU A 33 -23.29 31.49 -4.21
N ASP A 34 -24.40 31.51 -4.96
CA ASP A 34 -25.62 32.28 -4.63
C ASP A 34 -26.89 31.43 -4.38
N GLU A 35 -26.80 30.10 -4.30
CA GLU A 35 -27.96 29.25 -3.99
C GLU A 35 -27.62 28.28 -2.85
N LEU A 36 -28.25 28.50 -1.68
CA LEU A 36 -28.15 27.61 -0.51
C LEU A 36 -28.27 26.14 -0.93
N ALA A 37 -27.28 25.33 -0.55
CA ALA A 37 -27.23 23.91 -0.87
C ALA A 37 -28.47 23.18 -0.33
N CYS A 38 -28.86 22.07 -0.96
CA CYS A 38 -30.01 21.28 -0.50
C CYS A 38 -29.83 20.67 0.89
N THR A 39 -28.60 20.70 1.44
CA THR A 39 -28.26 20.33 2.81
C THR A 39 -28.39 21.47 3.82
N SER A 40 -28.51 22.72 3.34
CA SER A 40 -28.72 23.93 4.16
C SER A 40 -30.21 24.22 4.38
N LYS A 41 -31.09 23.53 3.66
CA LYS A 41 -32.53 23.49 3.89
C LYS A 41 -32.85 22.29 4.79
N PRO A 42 -33.86 22.36 5.68
CA PRO A 42 -34.35 21.20 6.41
C PRO A 42 -34.63 20.05 5.43
N CYS A 43 -34.10 18.86 5.71
CA CYS A 43 -34.08 17.70 4.82
C CYS A 43 -35.38 17.51 4.00
N GLU A 44 -35.38 17.94 2.73
CA GLU A 44 -36.43 17.60 1.75
C GLU A 44 -36.38 16.12 1.32
N TRP A 45 -35.40 15.34 1.83
CA TRP A 45 -35.37 13.88 1.75
C TRP A 45 -36.38 13.19 2.67
N LEU A 46 -37.25 13.94 3.34
CA LEU A 46 -38.47 13.37 3.88
C LEU A 46 -39.39 13.05 2.70
N MET A 47 -39.51 11.76 2.37
CA MET A 47 -40.69 11.23 1.70
C MET A 47 -41.91 11.95 2.31
N PRO A 48 -42.79 12.58 1.50
CA PRO A 48 -44.00 13.20 2.02
C PRO A 48 -44.64 12.21 2.98
N SER A 49 -44.97 12.62 4.20
CA SER A 49 -45.36 11.73 5.31
C SER A 49 -46.51 10.76 4.98
N HIS A 50 -47.21 11.01 3.86
CA HIS A 50 -48.25 10.19 3.27
C HIS A 50 -47.77 9.01 2.39
N VAL A 51 -46.52 9.00 1.92
CA VAL A 51 -45.99 7.95 1.03
C VAL A 51 -45.09 7.02 1.84
N LYS A 52 -45.68 6.02 2.48
CA LYS A 52 -44.93 5.03 3.29
C LYS A 52 -44.40 3.84 2.49
N LYS A 53 -44.90 3.61 1.25
CA LYS A 53 -44.45 2.53 0.35
C LYS A 53 -44.62 2.97 -1.11
N ILE A 54 -43.58 2.78 -1.92
CA ILE A 54 -43.68 2.88 -3.38
C ILE A 54 -44.23 1.54 -3.88
N PRO A 55 -45.38 1.48 -4.56
CA PRO A 55 -45.90 0.24 -5.09
C PRO A 55 -44.96 -0.33 -6.16
N PRO A 56 -44.68 -1.65 -6.15
CA PRO A 56 -43.88 -2.27 -7.20
C PRO A 56 -44.62 -2.12 -8.54
N ALA A 57 -43.94 -1.53 -9.53
CA ALA A 57 -44.44 -1.41 -10.89
C ALA A 57 -43.71 -2.41 -11.80
N PRO A 58 -44.40 -3.04 -12.77
CA PRO A 58 -43.74 -3.79 -13.83
C PRO A 58 -42.67 -2.94 -14.51
N VAL A 59 -41.54 -3.54 -14.89
CA VAL A 59 -40.40 -2.84 -15.55
C VAL A 59 -40.85 -2.03 -16.77
N ALA A 60 -41.85 -2.50 -17.50
CA ALA A 60 -42.42 -1.79 -18.66
C ALA A 60 -43.05 -0.42 -18.31
N CYS A 61 -43.44 -0.21 -17.05
CA CYS A 61 -44.08 1.01 -16.56
C CYS A 61 -43.09 1.93 -15.81
N ILE A 62 -41.83 1.53 -15.67
CA ILE A 62 -40.79 2.33 -15.02
C ILE A 62 -40.06 3.14 -16.08
N ASP A 63 -40.08 4.46 -15.96
CA ASP A 63 -39.34 5.34 -16.86
C ASP A 63 -37.84 5.34 -16.49
N PHE A 64 -37.04 4.60 -17.26
CA PHE A 64 -35.58 4.52 -17.10
C PHE A 64 -34.80 5.59 -17.85
N ARG A 65 -35.46 6.60 -18.44
CA ARG A 65 -34.75 7.71 -19.10
C ARG A 65 -33.84 8.42 -18.11
N SER A 66 -32.65 8.81 -18.60
CA SER A 66 -31.66 9.52 -17.78
C SER A 66 -32.25 10.81 -17.22
N SER A 67 -31.69 11.30 -16.12
CA SER A 67 -32.07 12.58 -15.52
C SER A 67 -31.99 13.74 -16.51
N GLN A 68 -31.03 13.71 -17.45
CA GLN A 68 -30.92 14.67 -18.55
C GLN A 68 -32.10 14.57 -19.54
N ALA A 69 -32.49 13.35 -19.94
CA ALA A 69 -33.60 13.14 -20.87
C ALA A 69 -34.96 13.49 -20.24
N LYS A 70 -35.16 13.19 -18.95
CA LYS A 70 -36.36 13.59 -18.19
C LYS A 70 -36.45 15.11 -18.03
N ARG A 71 -35.31 15.78 -17.84
CA ARG A 71 -35.23 17.24 -17.72
C ARG A 71 -35.51 17.93 -19.05
N GLN A 72 -34.93 17.47 -20.16
CA GLN A 72 -35.25 17.97 -21.50
C GLN A 72 -36.74 17.87 -21.86
N ASN A 73 -37.43 16.83 -21.38
CA ASN A 73 -38.86 16.64 -21.61
C ASN A 73 -39.76 17.50 -20.70
N ARG A 74 -39.22 18.05 -19.60
CA ARG A 74 -39.91 19.09 -18.81
C ARG A 74 -39.62 20.48 -19.39
N ASP A 75 -38.39 20.69 -19.84
CA ASP A 75 -37.94 21.97 -20.40
C ASP A 75 -38.52 22.23 -21.81
N SER A 76 -39.00 21.20 -22.52
CA SER A 76 -39.75 21.35 -23.79
C SER A 76 -41.10 22.08 -23.63
N PHE A 77 -41.59 22.28 -22.40
CA PHE A 77 -42.78 23.10 -22.09
C PHE A 77 -42.44 24.53 -21.65
N SER A 78 -41.16 24.93 -21.68
CA SER A 78 -40.72 26.28 -21.30
C SER A 78 -39.72 26.83 -22.32
N GLU A 79 -40.17 27.77 -23.16
CA GLU A 79 -39.36 28.45 -24.19
C GLU A 79 -38.07 29.11 -23.68
N ALA A 80 -37.90 29.28 -22.35
CA ALA A 80 -36.70 29.89 -21.76
C ALA A 80 -35.43 29.00 -21.73
N ALA A 81 -35.52 27.70 -22.03
CA ALA A 81 -34.39 26.77 -21.82
C ALA A 81 -33.42 26.64 -23.02
N ALA A 82 -33.78 27.15 -24.20
CA ALA A 82 -33.01 26.95 -25.44
C ALA A 82 -31.64 27.68 -25.49
N ALA A 83 -31.36 28.62 -24.57
CA ALA A 83 -30.16 29.45 -24.62
C ALA A 83 -28.93 28.91 -23.85
N ARG A 84 -29.02 27.77 -23.14
CA ARG A 84 -27.87 27.29 -22.33
C ARG A 84 -26.96 26.34 -23.11
N ALA A 85 -26.17 26.94 -24.01
CA ALA A 85 -25.12 26.26 -24.76
C ALA A 85 -24.20 25.42 -23.84
N LYS A 86 -23.80 24.24 -24.33
CA LYS A 86 -22.84 23.33 -23.68
C LYS A 86 -21.53 24.08 -23.37
N ARG A 87 -21.38 24.61 -22.15
CA ARG A 87 -20.09 25.12 -21.65
C ARG A 87 -19.11 23.96 -21.63
N THR A 88 -18.25 23.90 -22.64
CA THR A 88 -16.99 23.14 -22.57
C THR A 88 -16.20 23.73 -21.40
N ARG A 89 -16.07 22.98 -20.31
CA ARG A 89 -15.24 23.42 -19.19
C ARG A 89 -13.79 23.27 -19.60
N ARG A 90 -13.21 24.34 -20.11
CA ARG A 90 -11.76 24.47 -20.18
C ARG A 90 -11.27 24.70 -18.75
N SER A 91 -10.27 23.94 -18.33
CA SER A 91 -9.54 24.20 -17.09
C SER A 91 -8.99 25.63 -17.15
N PRO A 92 -9.00 26.40 -16.03
CA PRO A 92 -8.39 27.74 -15.99
C PRO A 92 -6.88 27.73 -16.27
N VAL A 93 -6.25 26.56 -16.12
CA VAL A 93 -4.81 26.36 -16.29
C VAL A 93 -4.56 25.44 -17.46
N GLU A 94 -3.77 25.92 -18.42
CA GLU A 94 -3.32 25.16 -19.57
C GLU A 94 -2.31 24.08 -19.14
N PRO A 95 -2.49 22.81 -19.56
CA PRO A 95 -1.53 21.74 -19.31
C PRO A 95 -0.15 22.11 -19.84
N GLY A 96 0.88 21.97 -19.00
CA GLY A 96 2.27 22.30 -19.38
C GLY A 96 2.66 23.78 -19.22
N SER A 97 1.75 24.64 -18.75
CA SER A 97 2.13 26.00 -18.32
C SER A 97 3.08 25.98 -17.11
N GLU A 98 3.82 27.07 -16.89
CA GLU A 98 4.74 27.20 -15.75
C GLU A 98 4.03 27.01 -14.41
N LYS A 99 2.84 27.62 -14.26
CA LYS A 99 1.96 27.44 -13.08
C LYS A 99 1.48 26.00 -12.90
N TYR A 100 1.26 25.29 -14.00
CA TYR A 100 0.88 23.88 -13.97
C TYR A 100 2.07 23.02 -13.49
N MET A 101 3.27 23.28 -14.01
CA MET A 101 4.48 22.56 -13.60
C MET A 101 4.88 22.86 -12.15
N SER A 102 4.80 24.12 -11.71
CA SER A 102 5.13 24.52 -10.34
C SER A 102 4.21 23.86 -9.30
N TYR A 103 2.91 23.76 -9.60
CA TYR A 103 1.96 23.07 -8.74
C TYR A 103 2.32 21.59 -8.54
N PHE A 104 2.66 20.87 -9.62
CA PHE A 104 3.04 19.46 -9.50
C PHE A 104 4.43 19.26 -8.89
N GLN A 105 5.34 20.23 -9.02
CA GLN A 105 6.61 20.24 -8.29
C GLN A 105 6.41 20.38 -6.79
N GLU A 106 5.64 21.38 -6.35
CA GLU A 106 5.28 21.59 -4.94
C GLU A 106 4.54 20.37 -4.36
N LEU A 107 3.67 19.76 -5.16
CA LEU A 107 2.96 18.54 -4.79
C LEU A 107 3.90 17.32 -4.70
N THR A 108 4.98 17.28 -5.48
CA THR A 108 6.01 16.23 -5.39
C THR A 108 6.83 16.36 -4.11
N GLU A 109 7.17 17.59 -3.71
CA GLU A 109 7.94 17.86 -2.49
C GLU A 109 7.15 17.53 -1.22
N ASN A 110 5.89 17.95 -1.17
CA ASN A 110 5.04 17.76 0.01
C ASN A 110 4.33 16.40 0.04
N PHE A 111 3.93 15.88 -1.12
CA PHE A 111 3.12 14.67 -1.25
C PHE A 111 3.64 13.74 -2.37
N PRO A 112 4.86 13.18 -2.23
CA PRO A 112 5.52 12.39 -3.26
C PRO A 112 4.77 11.12 -3.68
N LYS A 113 3.73 10.70 -2.94
CA LYS A 113 2.88 9.53 -3.23
C LYS A 113 1.50 9.90 -3.78
N SER A 114 1.26 11.16 -4.15
CA SER A 114 -0.04 11.59 -4.63
C SER A 114 -0.42 10.93 -5.96
N ALA A 115 -1.65 10.41 -6.04
CA ALA A 115 -2.18 9.80 -7.25
C ALA A 115 -2.22 10.79 -8.44
N ALA A 116 -2.30 12.10 -8.16
CA ALA A 116 -2.28 13.13 -9.18
C ALA A 116 -1.00 13.15 -10.01
N LEU A 117 0.13 12.67 -9.47
CA LEU A 117 1.44 12.62 -10.14
C LEU A 117 1.58 11.39 -11.05
N MET A 118 0.81 10.32 -10.81
CA MET A 118 0.97 9.03 -11.49
C MET A 118 0.64 9.06 -12.97
N ALA A 119 -0.18 10.01 -13.41
CA ALA A 119 -0.66 10.11 -14.79
C ALA A 119 -0.08 11.32 -15.55
N ARG A 120 0.89 12.03 -14.97
CA ARG A 120 1.38 13.31 -15.50
C ARG A 120 2.85 13.23 -15.92
N ASP A 121 3.14 13.58 -17.16
CA ASP A 121 4.49 13.85 -17.62
C ASP A 121 5.05 15.14 -16.99
N PRO A 122 6.30 15.17 -16.52
CA PRO A 122 7.28 14.07 -16.41
C PRO A 122 7.23 13.27 -15.09
N PHE A 123 6.32 13.62 -14.17
CA PHE A 123 6.28 13.14 -12.78
C PHE A 123 5.99 11.63 -12.63
N HIS A 124 5.25 11.04 -13.56
CA HIS A 124 4.90 9.61 -13.53
C HIS A 124 6.13 8.69 -13.51
N LYS A 125 7.30 9.15 -13.96
CA LYS A 125 8.57 8.39 -13.95
C LYS A 125 8.97 7.94 -12.55
N ALA A 126 8.63 8.70 -11.51
CA ALA A 126 8.89 8.32 -10.12
C ALA A 126 8.03 7.11 -9.67
N PHE A 127 6.91 6.86 -10.35
CA PHE A 127 5.93 5.82 -10.03
C PHE A 127 6.07 4.59 -10.92
N ILE A 128 6.89 4.65 -11.98
CA ILE A 128 7.23 3.47 -12.77
C ILE A 128 7.94 2.50 -11.82
N PRO A 129 7.38 1.30 -11.57
CA PRO A 129 8.05 0.32 -10.75
C PRO A 129 9.40 0.04 -11.38
N LYS A 130 10.48 0.45 -10.71
CA LYS A 130 11.83 0.02 -11.09
C LYS A 130 11.77 -1.51 -11.04
N SER A 131 11.84 -2.15 -12.20
CA SER A 131 11.86 -3.61 -12.29
C SER A 131 13.17 -4.10 -11.69
N THR A 132 13.24 -4.11 -10.36
CA THR A 132 14.17 -4.97 -9.64
C THR A 132 13.68 -6.37 -9.94
N LYS A 133 14.34 -7.05 -10.88
CA LYS A 133 14.27 -8.50 -11.05
C LYS A 133 14.74 -9.14 -9.74
N LEU A 134 13.89 -9.10 -8.72
CA LEU A 134 14.13 -9.76 -7.45
C LEU A 134 14.02 -11.26 -7.70
N PRO A 135 14.76 -12.08 -6.95
CA PRO A 135 14.56 -13.52 -6.94
C PRO A 135 13.11 -13.86 -6.59
N LYS A 136 12.67 -15.02 -7.09
CA LYS A 136 11.37 -15.59 -6.78
C LYS A 136 11.22 -15.73 -5.26
N SER A 137 10.07 -15.33 -4.73
CA SER A 137 9.70 -15.68 -3.36
C SER A 137 9.36 -17.18 -3.26
N VAL A 138 9.44 -17.75 -2.06
CA VAL A 138 9.16 -19.20 -1.87
C VAL A 138 7.74 -19.56 -2.34
N LEU A 139 6.77 -18.67 -2.13
CA LEU A 139 5.39 -18.90 -2.59
C LEU A 139 5.23 -18.92 -4.12
N GLU A 140 6.14 -18.33 -4.88
CA GLU A 140 6.07 -18.31 -6.35
C GLU A 140 6.42 -19.66 -6.99
N TYR A 141 6.96 -20.61 -6.22
CA TYR A 141 7.17 -21.99 -6.68
C TYR A 141 5.88 -22.82 -6.66
N ARG A 142 4.79 -22.28 -6.10
CA ARG A 142 3.47 -22.90 -6.17
C ARG A 142 2.92 -22.84 -7.60
N THR A 143 2.40 -23.96 -8.08
CA THR A 143 1.74 -24.07 -9.39
C THR A 143 0.26 -24.39 -9.21
N PRO A 144 -0.60 -24.16 -10.22
CA PRO A 144 -2.00 -24.58 -10.17
C PRO A 144 -2.16 -26.09 -9.93
N LEU A 145 -1.21 -26.89 -10.43
CA LEU A 145 -1.19 -28.33 -10.22
C LEU A 145 -0.93 -28.68 -8.75
N THR A 146 0.07 -28.06 -8.11
CA THR A 146 0.41 -28.37 -6.71
C THR A 146 -0.67 -27.97 -5.72
N LEU A 147 -1.57 -27.05 -6.10
CA LEU A 147 -2.75 -26.68 -5.30
C LEU A 147 -3.86 -27.74 -5.30
N GLN A 148 -3.88 -28.62 -6.29
CA GLN A 148 -4.92 -29.66 -6.45
C GLN A 148 -4.49 -31.02 -5.91
N LEU A 149 -3.20 -31.20 -5.60
CA LEU A 149 -2.65 -32.45 -5.09
C LEU A 149 -3.12 -32.77 -3.66
N GLN A 150 -3.18 -34.06 -3.34
CA GLN A 150 -3.48 -34.49 -1.99
C GLN A 150 -2.26 -34.23 -1.06
N PRO A 151 -2.47 -34.02 0.25
CA PRO A 151 -1.40 -33.68 1.18
C PRO A 151 -0.19 -34.65 1.16
N LYS A 152 -0.45 -35.96 1.00
CA LYS A 152 0.61 -36.98 0.93
C LYS A 152 1.49 -36.85 -0.32
N GLU A 153 0.87 -36.57 -1.47
CA GLU A 153 1.59 -36.39 -2.74
C GLU A 153 2.40 -35.09 -2.71
N LEU A 154 1.82 -34.03 -2.12
CA LEU A 154 2.52 -32.76 -1.94
C LEU A 154 3.73 -32.91 -1.02
N GLU A 155 3.61 -33.69 0.07
CA GLU A 155 4.71 -33.97 0.98
C GLU A 155 5.88 -34.68 0.29
N GLN A 156 5.58 -35.69 -0.56
CA GLN A 156 6.59 -36.38 -1.37
C GLN A 156 7.29 -35.43 -2.35
N LEU A 157 6.54 -34.55 -3.02
CA LEU A 157 7.14 -33.53 -3.88
C LEU A 157 8.01 -32.54 -3.10
N CYS A 158 7.57 -32.13 -1.90
CA CYS A 158 8.35 -31.23 -1.05
C CYS A 158 9.65 -31.86 -0.55
N GLN A 159 9.70 -33.18 -0.34
CA GLN A 159 10.94 -33.87 0.05
C GLN A 159 11.99 -33.87 -1.08
N ALA A 160 11.55 -33.89 -2.34
CA ALA A 160 12.43 -33.80 -3.51
C ALA A 160 12.68 -32.35 -3.98
N PHE A 161 12.00 -31.37 -3.38
CA PHE A 161 12.06 -29.98 -3.80
C PHE A 161 13.23 -29.26 -3.13
N GLU A 162 14.10 -28.68 -3.95
CA GLU A 162 15.17 -27.81 -3.49
C GLU A 162 14.95 -26.39 -4.01
N LEU A 163 15.23 -25.41 -3.16
CA LEU A 163 15.25 -24.00 -3.57
C LEU A 163 16.60 -23.68 -4.19
N ASP A 164 16.58 -22.94 -5.31
CA ASP A 164 17.79 -22.46 -5.96
C ASP A 164 18.62 -21.60 -5.00
N GLU A 165 19.91 -21.89 -4.89
CA GLU A 165 20.84 -21.05 -4.13
C GLU A 165 20.81 -19.60 -4.64
N LEU A 166 20.90 -18.66 -3.72
CA LEU A 166 20.89 -17.24 -4.05
C LEU A 166 22.31 -16.69 -4.10
N THR A 167 22.60 -15.90 -5.13
CA THR A 167 23.86 -15.15 -5.20
C THR A 167 23.87 -13.99 -4.20
N THR A 168 25.07 -13.57 -3.77
CA THR A 168 25.23 -12.39 -2.89
C THR A 168 24.61 -11.13 -3.50
N ALA A 169 24.67 -10.98 -4.83
CA ALA A 169 24.04 -9.87 -5.54
C ALA A 169 22.51 -9.88 -5.42
N GLN A 170 21.90 -11.06 -5.51
CA GLN A 170 20.47 -11.27 -5.31
C GLN A 170 20.04 -11.01 -3.86
N VAL A 171 20.80 -11.51 -2.89
CA VAL A 171 20.55 -11.24 -1.45
C VAL A 171 20.63 -9.74 -1.17
N GLY A 172 21.66 -9.06 -1.68
CA GLY A 172 21.79 -7.61 -1.55
C GLY A 172 20.66 -6.84 -2.26
N ALA A 173 20.12 -7.36 -3.38
CA ALA A 173 18.97 -6.77 -4.04
C ALA A 173 17.68 -6.91 -3.21
N ILE A 174 17.47 -8.06 -2.58
CA ILE A 174 16.36 -8.29 -1.64
C ILE A 174 16.48 -7.32 -0.47
N GLU A 175 17.64 -7.24 0.17
CA GLU A 175 17.89 -6.35 1.30
C GLU A 175 17.51 -4.91 0.95
N ARG A 176 18.11 -4.35 -0.11
CA ARG A 176 17.85 -2.96 -0.54
C ARG A 176 16.38 -2.68 -0.85
N ALA A 177 15.71 -3.61 -1.54
CA ALA A 177 14.31 -3.46 -1.90
C ALA A 177 13.35 -3.57 -0.69
N THR A 178 13.85 -4.03 0.46
CA THR A 178 13.03 -4.38 1.61
C THR A 178 13.42 -3.66 2.91
N ARG A 179 14.32 -2.67 2.85
CA ARG A 179 14.69 -1.78 3.98
C ARG A 179 13.52 -1.09 4.67
N GLY A 180 12.41 -0.85 3.96
CA GLY A 180 11.18 -0.33 4.56
C GLY A 180 10.45 -1.30 5.49
N GLN A 181 10.94 -2.55 5.62
CA GLN A 181 10.43 -3.62 6.49
C GLN A 181 8.89 -3.69 6.54
N SER A 182 8.30 -3.43 7.71
CA SER A 182 6.85 -3.55 7.98
C SER A 182 5.97 -2.58 7.17
N SER A 183 6.57 -1.58 6.52
CA SER A 183 5.90 -0.66 5.58
C SER A 183 5.97 -1.13 4.11
N SER A 184 6.78 -2.15 3.82
CA SER A 184 7.04 -2.64 2.46
C SER A 184 6.28 -3.93 2.16
N LYS A 185 5.37 -3.89 1.18
CA LYS A 185 4.72 -5.10 0.63
C LYS A 185 5.74 -6.09 0.06
N THR A 186 6.81 -5.59 -0.56
CA THR A 186 7.90 -6.43 -1.08
C THR A 186 8.59 -7.20 0.04
N TRP A 187 8.76 -6.60 1.22
CA TRP A 187 9.34 -7.29 2.39
C TRP A 187 8.44 -8.43 2.85
N PHE A 188 7.12 -8.22 2.94
CA PHE A 188 6.19 -9.30 3.26
C PHE A 188 6.20 -10.42 2.21
N ARG A 189 6.18 -10.08 0.92
CA ARG A 189 6.25 -11.05 -0.18
C ARG A 189 7.54 -11.87 -0.12
N GLN A 190 8.68 -11.23 0.11
CA GLN A 190 9.96 -11.92 0.26
C GLN A 190 10.09 -12.69 1.58
N ARG A 191 9.31 -12.39 2.63
CA ARG A 191 9.30 -13.20 3.85
C ARG A 191 8.41 -14.42 3.77
N ALA A 192 7.38 -14.37 2.94
CA ALA A 192 6.38 -15.42 2.85
C ALA A 192 7.02 -16.77 2.46
N GLY A 193 6.79 -17.78 3.29
CA GLY A 193 7.36 -19.12 3.15
C GLY A 193 8.78 -19.28 3.70
N ARG A 194 9.40 -18.25 4.28
CA ARG A 194 10.73 -18.32 4.89
C ARG A 194 10.65 -18.39 6.42
N ILE A 195 11.50 -19.20 7.03
CA ILE A 195 11.74 -19.25 8.47
C ILE A 195 12.61 -18.05 8.84
N THR A 196 11.97 -17.03 9.42
CA THR A 196 12.64 -15.83 9.88
C THR A 196 13.12 -15.95 11.32
N ALA A 197 14.17 -15.22 11.71
CA ALA A 197 14.70 -15.21 13.09
C ALA A 197 13.60 -15.07 14.18
N SER A 198 12.62 -14.18 13.97
CA SER A 198 11.48 -13.96 14.89
C SER A 198 10.57 -15.18 15.09
N ASN A 199 10.59 -16.15 14.17
CA ASN A 199 9.81 -17.38 14.24
C ASN A 199 10.68 -18.62 14.49
N LEU A 200 12.01 -18.52 14.42
CA LEU A 200 12.91 -19.66 14.51
C LEU A 200 12.71 -20.45 15.81
N ARG A 201 12.65 -19.75 16.96
CA ARG A 201 12.36 -20.38 18.25
C ARG A 201 11.06 -21.20 18.23
N ARG A 202 9.99 -20.66 17.63
CA ARG A 202 8.68 -21.35 17.54
C ARG A 202 8.76 -22.58 16.63
N VAL A 203 9.57 -22.53 15.57
CA VAL A 203 9.81 -23.66 14.67
C VAL A 203 10.61 -24.77 15.38
N LEU A 204 11.63 -24.42 16.17
CA LEU A 204 12.42 -25.42 16.89
C LEU A 204 11.65 -26.12 18.02
N HIS A 205 10.61 -25.48 18.57
CA HIS A 205 9.80 -26.04 19.65
C HIS A 205 8.42 -26.58 19.21
N THR A 206 8.10 -26.56 17.92
CA THR A 206 6.88 -27.21 17.41
C THR A 206 7.18 -28.67 17.06
N ASN A 207 6.16 -29.53 17.11
CA ASN A 207 6.26 -30.86 16.51
C ASN A 207 6.36 -30.70 14.97
N ALA A 208 7.39 -31.27 14.35
CA ALA A 208 7.63 -31.18 12.90
C ALA A 208 6.61 -31.98 12.07
N GLU A 209 6.09 -33.09 12.59
CA GLU A 209 5.05 -33.90 11.94
C GLU A 209 3.67 -33.26 12.09
N LYS A 210 3.47 -32.49 13.16
CA LYS A 210 2.19 -31.81 13.47
C LYS A 210 2.42 -30.36 13.89
N PRO A 211 2.90 -29.49 12.98
CA PRO A 211 3.21 -28.11 13.30
C PRO A 211 1.94 -27.33 13.63
N ALA A 212 2.06 -26.38 14.56
CA ALA A 212 0.94 -25.53 14.93
C ALA A 212 0.43 -24.74 13.71
N LYS A 213 -0.86 -24.86 13.38
CA LYS A 213 -1.46 -24.16 12.22
C LYS A 213 -1.22 -22.64 12.25
N ALA A 214 -1.20 -22.04 13.44
CA ALA A 214 -0.91 -20.62 13.63
C ALA A 214 0.53 -20.25 13.24
N LEU A 215 1.51 -21.14 13.46
CA LEU A 215 2.90 -20.94 13.04
C LEU A 215 3.03 -21.02 11.52
N ILE A 216 2.43 -22.04 10.90
CA ILE A 216 2.41 -22.20 9.44
C ILE A 216 1.81 -20.96 8.78
N LYS A 217 0.65 -20.51 9.29
CA LYS A 217 -0.01 -19.29 8.82
C LYS A 217 0.87 -18.04 8.95
N ALA A 218 1.59 -17.88 10.07
CA ALA A 218 2.50 -16.76 10.27
C ALA A 218 3.71 -16.79 9.31
N ILE A 219 4.22 -17.98 8.95
CA ILE A 219 5.33 -18.14 7.99
C ILE A 219 4.85 -17.92 6.56
N CYS A 220 3.73 -18.54 6.17
CA CYS A 220 3.24 -18.49 4.79
C CYS A 220 2.52 -17.17 4.44
N TYR A 221 1.89 -16.50 5.40
CA TYR A 221 1.09 -15.29 5.16
C TYR A 221 1.44 -14.17 6.16
N PRO A 222 2.69 -13.67 6.17
CA PRO A 222 3.16 -12.72 7.16
C PRO A 222 2.44 -11.37 7.13
N GLU A 223 1.91 -10.95 5.96
CA GLU A 223 1.12 -9.72 5.83
C GLU A 223 -0.27 -9.83 6.47
N ALA A 224 -0.92 -11.00 6.34
CA ALA A 224 -2.24 -11.25 6.90
C ALA A 224 -2.18 -11.53 8.42
N HIS A 225 -1.07 -12.08 8.91
CA HIS A 225 -0.85 -12.42 10.31
C HIS A 225 0.10 -11.44 11.01
N ARG A 226 -0.10 -10.14 10.77
CA ARG A 226 0.61 -9.08 11.49
C ARG A 226 0.21 -9.13 12.97
N PHE A 227 1.21 -9.26 13.83
CA PHE A 227 1.02 -9.07 15.25
C PHE A 227 1.12 -7.57 15.57
N SER A 228 0.12 -7.03 16.24
CA SER A 228 0.13 -5.66 16.72
C SER A 228 -0.43 -5.63 18.13
N THR A 229 0.35 -5.06 19.05
CA THR A 229 -0.04 -4.78 20.44
C THR A 229 0.40 -3.37 20.77
N ALA A 230 -0.09 -2.80 21.89
CA ALA A 230 0.41 -1.51 22.38
C ALA A 230 1.94 -1.50 22.49
N ALA A 231 2.52 -2.58 23.01
CA ALA A 231 3.97 -2.72 23.13
C ALA A 231 4.69 -2.80 21.77
N THR A 232 4.19 -3.59 20.82
CA THR A 232 4.79 -3.68 19.48
C THR A 232 4.64 -2.36 18.71
N SER A 233 3.51 -1.67 18.87
CA SER A 233 3.28 -0.36 18.26
C SER A 233 4.19 0.71 18.87
N TYR A 234 4.40 0.67 20.19
CA TYR A 234 5.37 1.53 20.87
C TYR A 234 6.78 1.27 20.34
N GLY A 235 7.18 0.01 20.22
CA GLY A 235 8.45 -0.40 19.62
C GLY A 235 8.67 0.19 18.24
N ASN A 236 7.74 -0.09 17.31
CA ASN A 236 7.83 0.42 15.93
C ASN A 236 7.92 1.96 15.85
N LYS A 237 7.29 2.68 16.78
CA LYS A 237 7.31 4.16 16.81
C LYS A 237 8.64 4.73 17.32
N HIS A 238 9.29 4.04 18.26
CA HIS A 238 10.48 4.54 18.95
C HIS A 238 11.79 3.94 18.44
N GLU A 239 11.75 2.82 17.71
CA GLU A 239 12.93 2.15 17.16
C GLU A 239 13.84 3.09 16.37
N GLY A 240 13.28 3.90 15.47
CA GLY A 240 14.06 4.88 14.71
C GLY A 240 14.67 5.99 15.59
N GLN A 241 14.04 6.34 16.71
CA GLN A 241 14.61 7.30 17.67
C GLN A 241 15.77 6.68 18.43
N ALA A 242 15.59 5.44 18.91
CA ALA A 242 16.63 4.66 19.58
C ALA A 242 17.83 4.42 18.67
N ARG A 243 17.63 4.08 17.39
CA ARG A 243 18.71 3.91 16.42
C ARG A 243 19.54 5.19 16.26
N ARG A 244 18.88 6.35 16.09
CA ARG A 244 19.56 7.64 15.97
C ARG A 244 20.31 8.03 17.25
N ALA A 245 19.75 7.70 18.42
CA ALA A 245 20.43 7.94 19.69
C ALA A 245 21.69 7.07 19.81
N TYR A 246 21.56 5.78 19.52
CA TYR A 246 22.67 4.83 19.48
C TYR A 246 23.77 5.28 18.50
N GLU A 247 23.41 5.68 17.28
CA GLU A 247 24.37 6.20 16.30
C GLU A 247 25.14 7.41 16.82
N ARG A 248 24.44 8.43 17.35
CA ARG A 248 25.10 9.64 17.90
C ARG A 248 26.07 9.34 19.04
N MET A 249 25.77 8.34 19.85
CA MET A 249 26.63 7.94 20.97
C MET A 249 27.87 7.22 20.46
N MET A 250 27.67 6.21 19.60
CA MET A 250 28.77 5.38 19.11
C MET A 250 29.72 6.14 18.18
N THR A 251 29.27 7.20 17.50
CA THR A 251 30.16 8.08 16.73
C THR A 251 31.22 8.79 17.60
N GLN A 252 31.02 8.89 18.91
CA GLN A 252 32.01 9.47 19.84
C GLN A 252 33.15 8.48 20.14
N GLU A 253 32.87 7.18 20.11
CA GLU A 253 33.82 6.12 20.44
C GLU A 253 34.40 5.41 19.21
N HIS A 254 33.69 5.48 18.08
CA HIS A 254 34.02 4.78 16.85
C HIS A 254 34.11 5.74 15.65
N GLU A 255 35.31 5.82 15.06
CA GLU A 255 35.53 6.62 13.86
C GLU A 255 34.73 6.08 12.66
N GLY A 256 34.03 6.99 11.97
CA GLY A 256 33.22 6.65 10.81
C GLY A 256 32.00 5.77 11.13
N PHE A 257 31.55 5.76 12.39
CA PHE A 257 30.40 4.95 12.79
C PHE A 257 29.10 5.39 12.12
N SER A 258 28.35 4.42 11.60
CA SER A 258 27.00 4.62 11.09
C SER A 258 26.11 3.45 11.50
N CYS A 259 24.82 3.73 11.72
CA CYS A 259 23.81 2.70 11.98
C CYS A 259 22.62 2.89 11.02
N MET A 260 22.59 2.09 9.96
CA MET A 260 21.64 2.23 8.86
C MET A 260 20.43 1.30 9.03
N ASP A 261 19.31 1.68 8.40
CA ASP A 261 18.17 0.78 8.21
C ASP A 261 18.59 -0.50 7.45
N SER A 262 18.02 -1.64 7.86
CA SER A 262 18.30 -2.95 7.26
C SER A 262 17.06 -3.57 6.67
N GLY A 263 17.20 -4.26 5.53
CA GLY A 263 16.13 -5.04 4.91
C GLY A 263 16.09 -6.51 5.36
N LEU A 264 15.51 -7.34 4.50
CA LEU A 264 15.56 -8.80 4.65
C LEU A 264 16.87 -9.34 4.08
N TRP A 265 17.64 -9.99 4.95
CA TRP A 265 18.78 -10.82 4.60
C TRP A 265 18.34 -12.28 4.51
N VAL A 266 18.60 -12.90 3.36
CA VAL A 266 18.27 -14.32 3.09
C VAL A 266 19.57 -15.10 3.05
N ASN A 267 19.58 -16.31 3.62
CA ASN A 267 20.76 -17.15 3.55
C ASN A 267 20.98 -17.65 2.10
N PRO A 268 22.16 -17.42 1.50
CA PRO A 268 22.48 -17.86 0.13
C PRO A 268 22.28 -19.36 -0.10
N LYS A 269 22.75 -20.18 0.85
CA LYS A 269 22.76 -21.65 0.79
C LYS A 269 21.44 -22.27 1.25
N TRP A 270 20.74 -21.61 2.17
CA TRP A 270 19.44 -22.04 2.67
C TRP A 270 18.39 -20.95 2.45
N PRO A 271 17.89 -20.76 1.22
CA PRO A 271 17.01 -19.64 0.86
C PRO A 271 15.67 -19.60 1.61
N TYR A 272 15.30 -20.69 2.29
CA TYR A 272 14.16 -20.76 3.20
C TYR A 272 14.42 -20.10 4.56
N MET A 273 15.65 -19.68 4.89
CA MET A 273 16.01 -18.97 6.11
C MET A 273 16.32 -17.50 5.85
N GLY A 274 15.94 -16.62 6.79
CA GLY A 274 16.32 -15.21 6.72
C GLY A 274 16.14 -14.43 8.02
N ALA A 275 16.62 -13.19 8.03
CA ALA A 275 16.49 -12.28 9.16
C ALA A 275 16.36 -10.83 8.67
N SER A 276 15.77 -9.98 9.49
CA SER A 276 15.73 -8.52 9.27
C SER A 276 16.23 -7.89 10.55
N PRO A 277 17.54 -7.60 10.67
CA PRO A 277 18.09 -6.86 11.80
C PRO A 277 17.43 -5.48 11.94
N ASP A 278 17.43 -4.92 13.14
CA ASP A 278 16.90 -3.57 13.37
C ASP A 278 17.85 -2.47 12.85
N GLY A 279 19.14 -2.77 12.70
CA GLY A 279 20.11 -1.91 12.03
C GLY A 279 21.36 -2.64 11.55
N MET A 280 22.02 -2.08 10.55
CA MET A 280 23.37 -2.46 10.12
C MET A 280 24.35 -1.42 10.63
N VAL A 281 25.34 -1.84 11.43
CA VAL A 281 26.40 -0.96 11.90
C VAL A 281 27.64 -1.11 11.04
N ALA A 282 28.33 -0.01 10.79
CA ALA A 282 29.61 0.00 10.11
C ALA A 282 30.52 1.04 10.77
N CYS A 283 31.79 0.68 11.01
CA CYS A 283 32.81 1.60 11.52
C CYS A 283 34.19 1.23 11.00
N ASN A 284 35.12 2.18 11.00
CA ASN A 284 36.48 1.98 10.47
C ASN A 284 37.33 1.05 11.37
N CYS A 285 37.01 0.99 12.66
CA CYS A 285 37.77 0.22 13.65
C CYS A 285 37.39 -1.27 13.70
N HIS A 286 36.10 -1.61 13.57
CA HIS A 286 35.60 -3.00 13.74
C HIS A 286 34.90 -3.56 12.50
N GLY A 287 34.71 -2.76 11.45
CA GLY A 287 33.99 -3.17 10.25
C GLY A 287 32.47 -3.20 10.45
N ASN A 288 31.82 -4.22 9.92
CA ASN A 288 30.36 -4.32 9.87
C ASN A 288 29.81 -5.20 11.00
N GLY A 289 28.68 -4.80 11.56
CA GLY A 289 27.93 -5.56 12.56
C GLY A 289 26.42 -5.40 12.40
N ILE A 290 25.68 -5.97 13.35
CA ILE A 290 24.22 -5.88 13.44
C ILE A 290 23.82 -5.17 14.73
N CYS A 291 22.71 -4.44 14.67
CA CYS A 291 22.07 -3.81 15.82
C CYS A 291 20.67 -4.40 16.00
N GLU A 292 20.38 -4.90 17.19
CA GLU A 292 19.04 -5.32 17.63
C GLU A 292 18.57 -4.32 18.69
N ILE A 293 17.41 -3.69 18.46
CA ILE A 293 16.89 -2.59 19.26
C ILE A 293 15.68 -3.11 20.04
N LYS A 294 15.61 -2.75 21.32
CA LYS A 294 14.43 -2.99 22.16
C LYS A 294 13.94 -1.67 22.73
N CYS A 295 12.65 -1.41 22.57
CA CYS A 295 11.96 -0.27 23.19
C CYS A 295 10.86 -0.83 24.10
N PRO A 296 11.16 -1.09 25.39
CA PRO A 296 10.21 -1.69 26.31
C PRO A 296 9.08 -0.72 26.64
N TYR A 297 7.84 -1.15 26.37
CA TYR A 297 6.64 -0.35 26.66
C TYR A 297 6.42 -0.11 28.16
N SER A 298 6.89 -1.01 29.01
CA SER A 298 6.80 -0.87 30.47
C SER A 298 7.60 0.31 31.02
N GLN A 299 8.58 0.83 30.25
CA GLN A 299 9.43 1.96 30.64
C GLN A 299 9.07 3.24 29.88
N GLN A 300 7.86 3.33 29.31
CA GLN A 300 7.45 4.52 28.54
C GLN A 300 7.43 5.82 29.36
N ASP A 301 7.25 5.71 30.67
CA ASP A 301 7.14 6.82 31.62
C ASP A 301 8.44 7.02 32.43
N GLU A 302 9.47 6.18 32.22
CA GLU A 302 10.75 6.31 32.92
C GLU A 302 11.60 7.42 32.29
N ALA A 303 12.17 8.27 33.14
CA ALA A 303 12.87 9.48 32.72
C ALA A 303 14.21 9.22 32.02
N ASN A 304 14.78 8.00 32.07
CA ASN A 304 16.15 7.76 31.65
C ASN A 304 16.31 6.41 30.94
N LEU A 305 16.90 6.45 29.73
CA LEU A 305 17.52 5.29 29.09
C LEU A 305 18.79 4.93 29.87
N GLU A 306 18.70 4.01 30.83
CA GLU A 306 19.89 3.42 31.43
C GLU A 306 20.47 2.37 30.48
N LEU A 307 21.72 2.57 30.08
CA LEU A 307 22.48 1.65 29.25
C LEU A 307 22.97 0.49 30.11
N THR A 308 22.35 -0.66 29.97
CA THR A 308 22.95 -1.94 30.35
C THR A 308 23.56 -2.56 29.10
N ALA A 309 24.89 -2.56 29.01
CA ALA A 309 25.59 -3.37 28.02
C ALA A 309 25.28 -4.86 28.30
N GLY A 310 24.83 -5.56 27.26
CA GLY A 310 24.59 -7.01 27.27
C GLY A 310 25.54 -7.72 26.33
#